data_AF-A0A8C5MD72-F1
#
_entry.id   AF-A0A8C5MD72-F1
#
_cell.length_a   1.000
_cell.length_b   1.000
_cell.length_c   1.000
_cell.angle_alpha   90.00
_cell.angle_beta   90.00
_cell.angle_gamma   90.00
#
_symmetry.space_group_name_H-M   'P 1'
#
loop_
_entity.id
_entity.type
_entity.pdbx_description
1 polymer ?
#
loop_
_entity_poly.entity_id
_entity_poly.type
_entity_poly.pdbx_seq_one_letter_code
_entity_poly.pdbx_strand_id
1 'polypeptide(L)'
;MEESEPLWSKAPATLSVKDVYSMAVCLGSELQGLADQYGLESVSGMVPQVVRVLELLEGYVERGRERSFPEEELLVRAVQSMQSVREQRPYPDVEQRLLEAQRKEHELQNQLSQLTEENQKLLGQLAESKSQEECAAREERDLMLRLKKAVDMQRDEIRALSHDNTQKSKDTEALQEQLNRFMKMNEDLRRKVSILQAQLKSALQSKTDLEIVLQDQRKENERLSHRNAAPAQIPDKNMNTTNVCAESQSKGEAPSSQPCFTMEDVKQIVEERNELKTNLFLVNEELQYYQRELLTDERIPGFLLCGMKAAIQKQRKKIKAKMLGIVESPTSRFGMWYRKPSTDAGIWEIINPKELQLVEKEESKSEK
;
A
#
# COMPACT_ATOMS: atom_id res chain seq x y z
N MET A 1 72.11 21.18 57.25
CA MET A 1 70.73 21.19 56.72
C MET A 1 70.57 19.86 56.01
N GLU A 2 69.91 18.90 56.64
CA GLU A 2 69.66 17.59 56.02
C GLU A 2 68.61 17.79 54.92
N GLU A 3 69.02 17.62 53.67
CA GLU A 3 68.12 17.55 52.53
C GLU A 3 67.32 16.24 52.67
N SER A 4 66.10 16.35 53.20
CA SER A 4 65.16 15.24 53.27
C SER A 4 64.83 14.77 51.85
N GLU A 5 65.10 13.49 51.56
CA GLU A 5 64.76 12.85 50.29
C GLU A 5 63.28 13.10 49.94
N PRO A 6 62.97 13.32 48.63
CA PRO A 6 61.60 13.50 48.20
C PRO A 6 60.73 12.30 48.61
N LEU A 7 59.58 12.58 49.25
CA LEU A 7 58.64 11.60 49.80
C LEU A 7 58.28 10.46 48.82
N TRP A 8 58.30 10.76 47.52
CA TRP A 8 57.94 9.85 46.43
C TRP A 8 59.10 9.01 45.88
N SER A 9 60.33 9.20 46.38
CA SER A 9 61.52 8.45 45.93
C SER A 9 62.00 7.40 46.94
N LYS A 10 61.31 7.28 48.09
CA LYS A 10 61.62 6.26 49.10
C LYS A 10 61.29 4.85 48.59
N ALA A 11 62.18 3.89 48.86
CA ALA A 11 61.93 2.50 48.53
C ALA A 11 60.75 1.93 49.35
N PRO A 12 59.92 1.04 48.78
CA PRO A 12 58.75 0.49 49.45
C PRO A 12 59.09 -0.33 50.72
N ALA A 13 60.33 -0.84 50.82
CA ALA A 13 60.80 -1.59 51.99
C ALA A 13 61.19 -0.71 53.19
N THR A 14 61.45 0.58 52.98
CA THR A 14 61.85 1.54 54.02
C THR A 14 60.72 2.49 54.40
N LEU A 15 59.53 2.30 53.81
CA LEU A 15 58.39 3.16 54.00
C LEU A 15 57.82 2.97 55.41
N SER A 16 57.71 4.04 56.18
CA SER A 16 57.06 4.01 57.49
C SER A 16 55.58 4.40 57.38
N VAL A 17 54.79 4.01 58.37
CA VAL A 17 53.37 4.42 58.47
C VAL A 17 53.26 5.96 58.43
N LYS A 18 54.22 6.68 59.03
CA LYS A 18 54.30 8.15 59.01
C LYS A 18 54.49 8.72 57.59
N ASP A 19 55.20 8.00 56.72
CA ASP A 19 55.39 8.40 55.32
C ASP A 19 54.09 8.22 54.51
N VAL A 20 53.32 7.16 54.78
CA VAL A 20 51.98 6.95 54.17
C VAL A 20 51.03 8.09 54.49
N TYR A 21 50.97 8.52 55.76
CA TYR A 21 50.18 9.70 56.15
C TYR A 21 50.66 10.99 55.49
N SER A 22 51.98 11.16 55.29
CA SER A 22 52.54 12.33 54.62
C SER A 22 52.18 12.36 53.13
N MET A 23 52.18 11.21 52.47
CA MET A 23 51.70 11.06 51.08
C MET A 23 50.20 11.32 50.96
N ALA A 24 49.40 10.88 51.93
CA ALA A 24 47.95 11.15 51.96
C ALA A 24 47.64 12.65 52.01
N VAL A 25 48.40 13.42 52.80
CA VAL A 25 48.25 14.89 52.88
C VAL A 25 48.60 15.56 51.56
N CYS A 26 49.70 15.14 50.91
CA CYS A 26 50.10 15.68 49.60
C CYS A 26 49.04 15.39 48.53
N LEU A 27 48.59 14.14 48.43
CA LEU A 27 47.53 13.73 47.51
C LEU A 27 46.21 14.44 47.79
N GLY A 28 45.84 14.62 49.07
CA GLY A 28 44.64 15.37 49.47
C GLY A 28 44.69 16.82 49.01
N SER A 29 45.85 17.48 49.10
CA SER A 29 46.01 18.86 48.64
C SER A 29 45.93 19.00 47.11
N GLU A 30 46.42 18.02 46.35
CA GLU A 30 46.32 18.01 44.89
C GLU A 30 44.90 17.68 44.42
N LEU A 31 44.22 16.72 45.05
CA LEU A 31 42.82 16.41 44.78
C LEU A 31 41.89 17.57 45.13
N GLN A 32 42.17 18.30 46.20
CA GLN A 32 41.46 19.54 46.55
C GLN A 32 41.68 20.61 45.46
N GLY A 33 42.92 20.81 45.00
CA GLY A 33 43.22 21.75 43.91
C GLY A 33 42.52 21.38 42.59
N LEU A 34 42.39 20.09 42.28
CA LEU A 34 41.62 19.61 41.13
C LEU A 34 40.11 19.81 41.30
N ALA A 35 39.59 19.60 42.51
CA ALA A 35 38.19 19.82 42.84
C ALA A 35 37.80 21.31 42.72
N ASP A 36 38.71 22.20 43.13
CA ASP A 36 38.51 23.66 43.03
C ASP A 36 38.53 24.14 41.57
N GLN A 37 39.28 23.47 40.68
CA GLN A 37 39.41 23.86 39.26
C GLN A 37 38.36 23.25 38.33
N TYR A 38 37.97 21.99 38.55
CA TYR A 38 37.11 21.22 37.64
C TYR A 38 35.76 20.81 38.26
N GLY A 39 35.52 21.16 39.52
CA GLY A 39 34.31 20.83 40.26
C GLY A 39 34.38 19.51 41.02
N LEU A 40 33.59 19.42 42.10
CA LEU A 40 33.60 18.29 43.03
C LEU A 40 33.25 16.94 42.37
N GLU A 41 32.37 16.96 41.37
CA GLU A 41 31.88 15.77 40.67
C GLU A 41 32.99 15.03 39.90
N SER A 42 34.03 15.74 39.44
CA SER A 42 35.15 15.13 38.71
C SER A 42 36.12 14.37 39.63
N VAL A 43 36.19 14.74 40.91
CA VAL A 43 37.13 14.16 41.89
C VAL A 43 36.44 13.17 42.83
N SER A 44 35.12 13.29 43.03
CA SER A 44 34.30 12.47 43.93
C SER A 44 34.49 10.95 43.72
N GLY A 45 34.61 10.49 42.47
CA GLY A 45 34.84 9.07 42.16
C GLY A 45 36.27 8.58 42.43
N MET A 46 37.26 9.48 42.45
CA MET A 46 38.68 9.14 42.64
C MET A 46 39.06 9.06 44.12
N VAL A 47 38.44 9.86 44.99
CA VAL A 47 38.76 9.91 46.43
C VAL A 47 38.67 8.52 47.09
N PRO A 48 37.60 7.72 46.91
CA PRO A 48 37.53 6.38 47.52
C PRO A 48 38.60 5.41 47.00
N GLN A 49 39.00 5.54 45.74
CA GLN A 49 40.05 4.69 45.14
C GLN A 49 41.43 5.04 45.71
N VAL A 50 41.73 6.33 45.88
CA VAL A 50 42.98 6.80 46.48
C VAL A 50 43.07 6.41 47.96
N VAL A 51 41.97 6.55 48.72
CA VAL A 51 41.90 6.09 50.11
C VAL A 51 42.16 4.58 50.20
N ARG A 52 41.53 3.77 49.33
CA ARG A 52 41.75 2.31 49.30
C ARG A 52 43.21 1.94 49.01
N VAL A 53 43.91 2.67 48.13
CA VAL A 53 45.34 2.42 47.86
C VAL A 53 46.20 2.77 49.07
N LEU A 54 45.91 3.88 49.76
CA LEU A 54 46.61 4.28 50.98
C LEU A 54 46.38 3.29 52.14
N GLU A 55 45.15 2.78 52.30
CA GLU A 55 44.83 1.70 53.26
C GLU A 55 45.61 0.41 52.97
N LEU A 56 45.74 0.03 51.70
CA LEU A 56 46.51 -1.16 51.30
C LEU A 56 48.01 -0.98 51.57
N LEU A 57 48.54 0.24 51.40
CA LEU A 57 49.93 0.57 51.72
C LEU A 57 50.18 0.58 53.24
N GLU A 58 49.25 1.14 54.02
CA GLU A 58 49.31 1.09 55.50
C GLU A 58 49.31 -0.36 55.98
N GLY A 59 48.38 -1.19 55.51
CA GLY A 59 48.32 -2.61 55.85
C GLY A 59 49.53 -3.42 55.38
N TYR A 60 50.22 -2.99 54.33
CA TYR A 60 51.49 -3.60 53.90
C TYR A 60 52.65 -3.24 54.82
N VAL A 61 52.75 -1.97 55.24
CA VAL A 61 53.79 -1.50 56.16
C VAL A 61 53.60 -2.09 57.57
N GLU A 62 52.36 -2.19 58.04
CA GLU A 62 52.05 -2.83 59.32
C GLU A 62 52.39 -4.33 59.30
N ARG A 63 51.96 -5.07 58.27
CA ARG A 63 52.26 -6.51 58.14
C ARG A 63 53.73 -6.79 57.84
N GLY A 64 54.44 -5.88 57.17
CA GLY A 64 55.88 -5.97 56.96
C GLY A 64 56.66 -5.93 58.27
N ARG A 65 56.19 -5.15 59.25
CA ARG A 65 56.74 -5.10 60.61
C ARG A 65 56.42 -6.36 61.40
N GLU A 66 55.24 -6.93 61.18
CA GLU A 66 54.80 -8.18 61.81
C GLU A 66 55.43 -9.43 61.20
N ARG A 67 56.00 -9.44 59.99
CA ARG A 67 56.64 -10.65 59.44
C ARG A 67 58.08 -10.87 59.93
N SER A 68 58.80 -9.83 60.35
CA SER A 68 60.23 -9.94 60.68
C SER A 68 60.55 -10.41 62.10
N PHE A 69 59.56 -10.51 63.00
CA PHE A 69 59.79 -10.84 64.42
C PHE A 69 59.10 -12.11 64.96
N PRO A 70 57.93 -12.58 64.47
CA PRO A 70 57.27 -13.76 65.02
C PRO A 70 57.63 -15.08 64.35
N GLU A 71 58.19 -15.12 63.13
CA GLU A 71 58.57 -16.40 62.50
C GLU A 71 59.72 -17.08 63.25
N GLU A 72 60.75 -16.34 63.65
CA GLU A 72 61.90 -16.91 64.37
C GLU A 72 61.53 -17.36 65.79
N GLU A 73 60.71 -16.60 66.51
CA GLU A 73 60.29 -16.94 67.88
C GLU A 73 59.28 -18.10 67.92
N LEU A 74 58.36 -18.17 66.95
CA LEU A 74 57.42 -19.29 66.82
C LEU A 74 58.12 -20.57 66.37
N LEU A 75 59.13 -20.49 65.50
CA LEU A 75 59.94 -21.65 65.12
C LEU A 75 60.75 -22.19 66.29
N VAL A 76 61.38 -21.31 67.09
CA VAL A 76 62.10 -21.73 68.31
C VAL A 76 61.16 -22.36 69.33
N ARG A 77 59.97 -21.77 69.54
CA ARG A 77 58.96 -22.31 70.46
C ARG A 77 58.36 -23.63 69.96
N ALA A 78 58.14 -23.76 68.66
CA ALA A 78 57.69 -25.01 68.04
C ALA A 78 58.74 -26.11 68.19
N VAL A 79 60.01 -25.82 67.95
CA VAL A 79 61.13 -26.77 68.11
C VAL A 79 61.31 -27.19 69.57
N GLN A 80 61.24 -26.27 70.52
CA GLN A 80 61.32 -26.58 71.95
C GLN A 80 60.11 -27.41 72.42
N SER A 81 58.91 -27.10 71.94
CA SER A 81 57.71 -27.91 72.25
C SER A 81 57.80 -29.32 71.67
N MET A 82 58.30 -29.47 70.44
CA MET A 82 58.53 -30.77 69.78
C MET A 82 59.58 -31.61 70.51
N GLN A 83 60.63 -30.98 71.06
CA GLN A 83 61.65 -31.66 71.86
C GLN A 83 61.10 -32.17 73.19
N SER A 84 60.27 -31.39 73.88
CA SER A 84 59.65 -31.81 75.15
C SER A 84 58.60 -32.93 75.01
N VAL A 85 57.91 -33.01 73.86
CA VAL A 85 56.89 -34.05 73.60
C VAL A 85 57.53 -35.38 73.17
N ARG A 86 58.74 -35.36 72.61
CA ARG A 86 59.43 -36.55 72.07
C ARG A 86 59.88 -37.55 73.15
N GLU A 87 60.03 -37.11 74.40
CA GLU A 87 60.59 -37.93 75.48
C GLU A 87 59.56 -38.64 76.37
N GLN A 88 58.24 -38.42 76.19
CA GLN A 88 57.23 -38.92 77.15
C GLN A 88 56.06 -39.76 76.59
N ARG A 89 56.05 -40.17 75.31
CA ARG A 89 54.98 -41.06 74.83
C ARG A 89 55.47 -42.43 74.37
N PRO A 90 54.90 -43.52 74.90
CA PRO A 90 54.91 -44.82 74.24
C PRO A 90 54.28 -44.65 72.84
N TYR A 91 54.94 -45.21 71.82
CA TYR A 91 54.57 -45.18 70.40
C TYR A 91 53.13 -45.63 69.99
N PRO A 92 52.30 -46.37 70.77
CA PRO A 92 50.99 -46.86 70.30
C PRO A 92 49.89 -45.79 70.05
N ASP A 93 49.88 -44.69 70.81
CA ASP A 93 48.80 -43.68 70.77
C ASP A 93 48.91 -42.75 69.54
N VAL A 94 50.12 -42.57 69.01
CA VAL A 94 50.35 -41.75 67.80
C VAL A 94 49.97 -42.52 66.54
N GLU A 95 50.28 -43.82 66.51
CA GLU A 95 49.98 -44.71 65.38
C GLU A 95 48.46 -44.95 65.25
N GLN A 96 47.75 -45.11 66.37
CA GLN A 96 46.28 -45.16 66.37
C GLN A 96 45.65 -43.87 65.84
N ARG A 97 46.13 -42.70 66.27
CA ARG A 97 45.63 -41.40 65.78
C ARG A 97 45.91 -41.19 64.29
N LEU A 98 47.03 -41.67 63.77
CA LEU A 98 47.35 -41.61 62.35
C LEU A 98 46.37 -42.47 61.53
N LEU A 99 46.12 -43.70 61.99
CA LEU A 99 45.15 -44.59 61.36
C LEU A 99 43.73 -44.02 61.40
N GLU A 100 43.32 -43.41 62.52
CA GLU A 100 42.05 -42.70 62.63
C GLU A 100 41.97 -41.48 61.70
N ALA A 101 43.05 -40.71 61.58
CA ALA A 101 43.12 -39.57 60.67
C ALA A 101 43.02 -40.02 59.20
N GLN A 102 43.70 -41.10 58.83
CA GLN A 102 43.64 -41.68 57.48
C GLN A 102 42.23 -42.21 57.15
N ARG A 103 41.54 -42.85 58.12
CA ARG A 103 40.13 -43.25 57.94
C ARG A 103 39.22 -42.06 57.70
N LYS A 104 39.35 -41.01 58.52
CA LYS A 104 38.60 -39.76 58.34
C LYS A 104 38.92 -39.09 57.00
N GLU A 105 40.17 -39.10 56.57
CA GLU A 105 40.57 -38.59 55.27
C GLU A 105 39.88 -39.37 54.13
N HIS A 106 39.86 -40.70 54.18
CA HIS A 106 39.15 -41.52 53.20
C HIS A 106 37.63 -41.28 53.23
N GLU A 107 37.02 -41.12 54.41
CA GLU A 107 35.61 -40.76 54.53
C GLU A 107 35.31 -39.39 53.90
N LEU A 108 36.16 -38.39 54.14
CA LEU A 108 36.04 -37.06 53.53
C LEU A 108 36.28 -37.11 52.01
N GLN A 109 37.25 -37.91 51.56
CA GLN A 109 37.50 -38.13 50.12
C GLN A 109 36.27 -38.76 49.44
N ASN A 110 35.64 -39.75 50.08
CA ASN A 110 34.41 -40.38 49.58
C ASN A 110 33.22 -39.40 49.58
N GLN A 111 33.09 -38.56 50.61
CA GLN A 111 32.07 -37.52 50.64
C GLN A 111 32.30 -36.47 49.54
N LEU A 112 33.55 -36.05 49.33
CA LEU A 112 33.91 -35.15 48.25
C LEU A 112 33.62 -35.77 46.88
N SER A 113 33.95 -37.05 46.66
CA SER A 113 33.66 -37.72 45.39
C SER A 113 32.14 -37.80 45.15
N GLN A 114 31.35 -38.18 46.16
CA GLN A 114 29.89 -38.19 46.09
C GLN A 114 29.33 -36.81 45.78
N LEU A 115 29.77 -35.77 46.48
CA LEU A 115 29.35 -34.38 46.23
C LEU A 115 29.80 -33.89 44.84
N THR A 116 30.94 -34.33 44.32
CA THR A 116 31.36 -33.98 42.96
C THR A 116 30.51 -34.67 41.91
N GLU A 117 30.15 -35.95 42.10
CA GLU A 117 29.23 -36.67 41.22
C GLU A 117 27.81 -36.07 41.26
N GLU A 118 27.32 -35.72 42.44
CA GLU A 118 26.04 -35.03 42.61
C GLU A 118 26.05 -33.66 41.94
N ASN A 119 27.09 -32.85 42.13
CA ASN A 119 27.24 -31.58 41.42
C ASN A 119 27.30 -31.77 39.91
N GLN A 120 28.01 -32.78 39.41
CA GLN A 120 28.04 -33.09 37.97
C GLN A 120 26.65 -33.48 37.45
N LYS A 121 25.88 -34.30 38.19
CA LYS A 121 24.49 -34.66 37.84
C LYS A 121 23.57 -33.44 37.84
N LEU A 122 23.67 -32.58 38.86
CA LEU A 122 22.88 -31.34 38.95
C LEU A 122 23.23 -30.37 37.82
N LEU A 123 24.51 -30.23 37.47
CA LEU A 123 24.94 -29.43 36.32
C LEU A 123 24.40 -30.00 35.01
N GLY A 124 24.39 -31.32 34.86
CA GLY A 124 23.77 -32.01 33.71
C GLY A 124 22.27 -31.71 33.61
N GLN A 125 21.52 -31.87 34.71
CA GLN A 125 20.08 -31.56 34.76
C GLN A 125 19.80 -30.08 34.48
N LEU A 126 20.63 -29.18 35.00
CA LEU A 126 20.51 -27.74 34.73
C LEU A 126 20.76 -27.43 33.25
N ALA A 127 21.73 -28.09 32.62
CA ALA A 127 22.01 -27.93 31.18
C ALA A 127 20.86 -28.47 30.32
N GLU A 128 20.29 -29.63 30.68
CA GLU A 128 19.11 -30.20 30.02
C GLU A 128 17.89 -29.28 30.15
N SER A 129 17.60 -28.80 31.36
CA SER A 129 16.49 -27.85 31.58
C SER A 129 16.66 -26.56 30.77
N LYS A 130 17.87 -25.99 30.73
CA LYS A 130 18.17 -24.82 29.89
C LYS A 130 17.94 -25.10 28.40
N SER A 131 18.39 -26.26 27.90
CA SER A 131 18.20 -26.63 26.49
C SER A 131 16.72 -26.83 26.14
N GLN A 132 15.93 -27.39 27.07
CA GLN A 132 14.50 -27.60 26.90
C GLN A 132 13.75 -26.26 26.92
N GLU A 133 14.11 -25.34 27.81
CA GLU A 133 13.58 -23.97 27.82
C GLU A 133 13.91 -23.23 26.51
N GLU A 134 15.13 -23.37 25.98
CA GLU A 134 15.49 -22.80 24.69
C GLU A 134 14.68 -23.41 23.53
N CYS A 135 14.44 -24.72 23.55
CA CYS A 135 13.61 -25.40 22.55
C CYS A 135 12.16 -24.93 22.61
N ALA A 136 11.56 -24.88 23.81
CA ALA A 136 10.22 -24.37 24.03
C ALA A 136 10.10 -22.90 23.57
N ALA A 137 11.08 -22.06 23.90
CA ALA A 137 11.11 -20.68 23.42
C ALA A 137 11.23 -20.57 21.90
N ARG A 138 11.89 -21.51 21.21
CA ARG A 138 11.93 -21.54 19.73
C ARG A 138 10.57 -21.92 19.16
N GLU A 139 9.92 -22.93 19.71
CA GLU A 139 8.58 -23.35 19.30
C GLU A 139 7.55 -22.23 19.49
N GLU A 140 7.59 -21.51 20.61
CA GLU A 140 6.73 -20.34 20.85
C GLU A 140 6.96 -19.22 19.83
N ARG A 141 8.23 -18.93 19.47
CA ARG A 141 8.54 -17.95 18.42
C ARG A 141 7.99 -18.40 17.07
N ASP A 142 8.12 -19.67 16.72
CA ASP A 142 7.59 -20.22 15.47
C ASP A 142 6.06 -20.16 15.43
N LEU A 143 5.40 -20.51 16.53
CA LEU A 143 3.95 -20.37 16.68
C LEU A 143 3.51 -18.91 16.55
N MET A 144 4.22 -17.99 17.20
CA MET A 144 3.96 -16.55 17.10
C MET A 144 4.12 -16.04 15.66
N LEU A 145 5.13 -16.50 14.92
CA LEU A 145 5.31 -16.15 13.52
C LEU A 145 4.18 -16.69 12.63
N ARG A 146 3.71 -17.93 12.89
CA ARG A 146 2.55 -18.49 12.18
C ARG A 146 1.26 -17.73 12.48
N LEU A 147 1.02 -17.40 13.75
CA LEU A 147 -0.13 -16.58 14.15
C LEU A 147 -0.06 -15.18 13.55
N LYS A 148 1.11 -14.54 13.54
CA LYS A 148 1.31 -13.24 12.88
C LYS A 148 0.97 -13.31 11.40
N LYS A 149 1.47 -14.32 10.67
CA LYS A 149 1.13 -14.53 9.25
C LYS A 149 -0.38 -14.70 9.04
N ALA A 150 -1.04 -15.52 9.87
CA ALA A 150 -2.49 -15.72 9.78
C ALA A 150 -3.26 -14.42 10.05
N VAL A 151 -2.86 -13.64 11.06
CA VAL A 151 -3.46 -12.34 11.38
C VAL A 151 -3.23 -11.33 10.24
N ASP A 152 -2.04 -11.28 9.65
CA ASP A 152 -1.74 -10.40 8.53
C ASP A 152 -2.57 -10.78 7.29
N MET A 153 -2.70 -12.08 6.99
CA MET A 153 -3.60 -12.57 5.94
C MET A 153 -5.07 -12.20 6.19
N GLN A 154 -5.56 -12.38 7.42
CA GLN A 154 -6.93 -12.00 7.78
C GLN A 154 -7.15 -10.49 7.66
N ARG A 155 -6.16 -9.67 8.01
CA ARG A 155 -6.22 -8.22 7.81
C ARG A 155 -6.30 -7.85 6.34
N ASP A 156 -5.52 -8.51 5.49
CA ASP A 156 -5.57 -8.31 4.04
C ASP A 156 -6.93 -8.75 3.46
N GLU A 157 -7.47 -9.87 3.91
CA GLU A 157 -8.80 -10.35 3.53
C GLU A 157 -9.89 -9.37 3.95
N ILE A 158 -9.85 -8.85 5.19
CA ILE A 158 -10.78 -7.82 5.65
C ILE A 158 -10.66 -6.55 4.81
N ARG A 159 -9.44 -6.13 4.44
CA ARG A 159 -9.23 -4.97 3.56
C ARG A 159 -9.83 -5.19 2.17
N ALA A 160 -9.62 -6.37 1.57
CA ALA A 160 -10.17 -6.73 0.28
C ALA A 160 -11.71 -6.75 0.32
N LEU A 161 -12.30 -7.46 1.29
CA LEU A 161 -13.75 -7.52 1.48
C LEU A 161 -14.36 -6.15 1.76
N SER A 162 -13.67 -5.28 2.49
CA SER A 162 -14.11 -3.90 2.72
C SER A 162 -14.14 -3.11 1.41
N HIS A 163 -13.12 -3.25 0.56
CA HIS A 163 -13.09 -2.60 -0.74
C HIS A 163 -14.23 -3.09 -1.63
N ASP A 164 -14.44 -4.40 -1.71
CA ASP A 164 -15.54 -5.00 -2.47
C ASP A 164 -16.91 -4.51 -1.96
N ASN A 165 -17.09 -4.39 -0.65
CA ASN A 165 -18.32 -3.88 -0.07
C ASN A 165 -18.53 -2.40 -0.43
N THR A 166 -17.49 -1.58 -0.40
CA THR A 166 -17.60 -0.17 -0.86
C THR A 166 -17.93 -0.08 -2.34
N GLN A 167 -17.39 -0.96 -3.19
CA GLN A 167 -17.71 -0.97 -4.61
C GLN A 167 -19.17 -1.36 -4.84
N LYS A 168 -19.64 -2.42 -4.17
CA LYS A 168 -21.06 -2.81 -4.22
C LYS A 168 -21.99 -1.70 -3.72
N SER A 169 -21.60 -0.96 -2.67
CA SER A 169 -22.37 0.20 -2.20
C SER A 169 -22.52 1.25 -3.29
N LYS A 170 -21.42 1.62 -3.97
CA LYS A 170 -21.44 2.57 -5.08
C LYS A 170 -22.34 2.09 -6.23
N ASP A 171 -22.27 0.80 -6.57
CA ASP A 171 -23.12 0.22 -7.61
C ASP A 171 -24.60 0.28 -7.21
N THR A 172 -24.93 -0.01 -5.95
CA THR A 172 -26.30 0.11 -5.44
C THR A 172 -26.79 1.56 -5.41
N GLU A 173 -25.93 2.52 -5.06
CA GLU A 173 -26.24 3.95 -5.10
C GLU A 173 -26.51 4.42 -6.54
N ALA A 174 -25.67 4.00 -7.50
CA ALA A 174 -25.86 4.31 -8.92
C ALA A 174 -27.17 3.73 -9.47
N LEU A 175 -27.52 2.49 -9.12
CA LEU A 175 -28.80 1.88 -9.49
C LEU A 175 -29.98 2.61 -8.83
N GLN A 176 -29.85 3.03 -7.57
CA GLN A 176 -30.87 3.82 -6.88
C GLN A 176 -31.08 5.18 -7.55
N GLU A 177 -30.01 5.84 -8.01
CA GLU A 177 -30.12 7.07 -8.80
C GLU A 177 -30.84 6.85 -10.12
N GLN A 178 -30.54 5.76 -10.85
CA GLN A 178 -31.23 5.42 -12.09
C GLN A 178 -32.73 5.20 -11.84
N LEU A 179 -33.08 4.45 -10.80
CA LEU A 179 -34.47 4.26 -10.39
C LEU A 179 -35.15 5.59 -10.08
N ASN A 180 -34.50 6.48 -9.33
CA ASN A 180 -35.04 7.81 -9.03
C ASN A 180 -35.26 8.65 -10.30
N ARG A 181 -34.37 8.56 -11.29
CA ARG A 181 -34.54 9.22 -12.60
C ARG A 181 -35.75 8.65 -13.36
N PHE A 182 -35.92 7.33 -13.38
CA PHE A 182 -37.09 6.69 -13.99
C PHE A 182 -38.39 7.05 -13.30
N MET A 183 -38.40 7.11 -11.97
CA MET A 183 -39.57 7.52 -11.20
C MET A 183 -39.99 8.95 -11.55
N LYS A 184 -39.05 9.90 -11.63
CA LYS A 184 -39.32 11.27 -12.08
C LYS A 184 -39.90 11.31 -13.50
N MET A 185 -39.30 10.58 -14.43
CA MET A 185 -39.81 10.46 -15.80
C MET A 185 -41.23 9.88 -15.84
N ASN A 186 -41.50 8.85 -15.02
CA ASN A 186 -42.82 8.23 -14.94
C ASN A 186 -43.87 9.21 -14.42
N GLU A 187 -43.54 9.98 -13.38
CA GLU A 187 -44.41 11.05 -12.88
C GLU A 187 -44.68 12.11 -13.96
N ASP A 188 -43.65 12.53 -14.71
CA ASP A 188 -43.81 13.50 -15.79
C ASP A 188 -44.70 12.97 -16.92
N LEU A 189 -44.58 11.69 -17.27
CA LEU A 189 -45.47 11.04 -18.23
C LEU A 189 -46.91 10.98 -17.70
N ARG A 190 -47.12 10.64 -16.43
CA ARG A 190 -48.45 10.67 -15.81
C ARG A 190 -49.05 12.07 -15.83
N ARG A 191 -48.26 13.11 -15.48
CA ARG A 191 -48.67 14.52 -15.57
C ARG A 191 -49.07 14.90 -17.00
N LYS A 192 -48.25 14.54 -18.01
CA LYS A 192 -48.54 14.77 -19.44
C LYS A 192 -49.85 14.09 -19.86
N VAL A 193 -50.05 12.84 -19.48
CA VAL A 193 -51.30 12.10 -19.75
C VAL A 193 -52.50 12.80 -19.10
N SER A 194 -52.40 13.23 -17.84
CA SER A 194 -53.47 13.98 -17.17
C SER A 194 -53.80 15.30 -17.87
N ILE A 195 -52.80 16.05 -18.32
CA ILE A 195 -52.99 17.31 -19.06
C ILE A 195 -53.69 17.03 -20.41
N LEU A 196 -53.19 16.07 -21.19
CA LEU A 196 -53.79 15.70 -22.48
C LEU A 196 -55.22 15.19 -22.30
N GLN A 197 -55.49 14.42 -21.25
CA GLN A 197 -56.83 13.95 -20.94
C GLN A 197 -57.77 15.11 -20.56
N ALA A 198 -57.29 16.12 -19.83
CA ALA A 198 -58.07 17.31 -19.51
C ALA A 198 -58.35 18.17 -20.77
N GLN A 199 -57.34 18.35 -21.63
CA GLN A 199 -57.49 19.03 -22.91
C GLN A 199 -58.52 18.32 -23.81
N LEU A 200 -58.45 16.99 -23.92
CA LEU A 200 -59.41 16.20 -24.67
C LEU A 200 -60.84 16.36 -24.13
N LYS A 201 -61.02 16.33 -22.80
CA LYS A 201 -62.34 16.55 -22.18
C LYS A 201 -62.90 17.95 -22.48
N SER A 202 -62.08 18.99 -22.37
CA SER A 202 -62.49 20.37 -22.68
C SER A 202 -62.83 20.57 -24.16
N ALA A 203 -62.06 19.95 -25.07
CA ALA A 203 -62.36 19.98 -26.50
C ALA A 203 -63.67 19.25 -26.83
N LEU A 204 -63.94 18.11 -26.18
CA LEU A 204 -65.20 17.39 -26.33
C LEU A 204 -66.39 18.21 -25.81
N GLN A 205 -66.25 18.88 -24.65
CA GLN A 205 -67.28 19.77 -24.12
C GLN A 205 -67.57 20.94 -25.07
N SER A 206 -66.52 21.60 -25.58
CA SER A 206 -66.68 22.69 -26.55
C SER A 206 -67.34 22.21 -27.84
N LYS A 207 -67.03 21.00 -28.30
CA LYS A 207 -67.69 20.37 -29.45
C LYS A 207 -69.16 20.12 -29.17
N THR A 208 -69.52 19.57 -28.02
CA THR A 208 -70.93 19.32 -27.67
C THR A 208 -71.70 20.64 -27.55
N ASP A 209 -71.11 21.69 -27.00
CA ASP A 209 -71.73 23.00 -26.89
C ASP A 209 -72.00 23.60 -28.28
N LEU A 210 -71.03 23.50 -29.20
CA LEU A 210 -71.20 23.92 -30.60
C LEU A 210 -72.24 23.08 -31.34
N GLU A 211 -72.30 21.76 -31.11
CA GLU A 211 -73.31 20.89 -31.71
C GLU A 211 -74.72 21.28 -31.23
N ILE A 212 -74.89 21.63 -29.95
CA ILE A 212 -76.16 22.15 -29.42
C ILE A 212 -76.53 23.46 -30.11
N VAL A 213 -75.59 24.43 -30.19
CA VAL A 213 -75.82 25.72 -30.87
C VAL A 213 -76.21 25.53 -32.34
N LEU A 214 -75.50 24.66 -33.07
CA LEU A 214 -75.83 24.34 -34.46
C LEU A 214 -77.19 23.67 -34.59
N GLN A 215 -77.57 22.80 -33.66
CA GLN A 215 -78.87 22.16 -33.66
C GLN A 215 -80.00 23.16 -33.41
N ASP A 216 -79.81 24.12 -32.50
CA ASP A 216 -80.80 25.16 -32.23
C ASP A 216 -80.94 26.14 -33.40
N GLN A 217 -79.82 26.53 -34.04
CA GLN A 217 -79.85 27.29 -35.28
C GLN A 217 -80.58 26.56 -36.41
N ARG A 218 -80.41 25.24 -36.54
CA ARG A 218 -81.17 24.42 -37.50
C ARG A 218 -82.67 24.45 -37.22
N LYS A 219 -83.08 24.24 -35.96
CA LYS A 219 -84.51 24.33 -35.56
C LYS A 219 -85.09 25.72 -35.84
N GLU A 220 -84.32 26.79 -35.60
CA GLU A 220 -84.78 28.15 -35.88
C GLU A 220 -84.88 28.43 -37.39
N ASN A 221 -83.90 27.98 -38.18
CA ASN A 221 -83.99 28.03 -39.64
C ASN A 221 -85.17 27.23 -40.18
N GLU A 222 -85.45 26.05 -39.62
CA GLU A 222 -86.64 25.28 -39.96
C GLU A 222 -87.92 26.06 -39.65
N ARG A 223 -88.03 26.68 -38.46
CA ARG A 223 -89.16 27.54 -38.10
C ARG A 223 -89.33 28.73 -39.05
N LEU A 224 -88.23 29.41 -39.41
CA LEU A 224 -88.24 30.51 -40.38
C LEU A 224 -88.63 30.03 -41.78
N SER A 225 -88.11 28.88 -42.22
CA SER A 225 -88.46 28.24 -43.49
C SER A 225 -89.95 27.86 -43.54
N HIS A 226 -90.50 27.31 -42.46
CA HIS A 226 -91.93 26.97 -42.37
C HIS A 226 -92.79 28.24 -42.41
N ARG A 227 -92.32 29.35 -41.82
CA ARG A 227 -92.98 30.65 -41.89
C ARG A 227 -92.92 31.28 -43.29
N ASN A 228 -91.85 31.04 -44.04
CA ASN A 228 -91.66 31.50 -45.41
C ASN A 228 -92.31 30.58 -46.47
N ALA A 229 -92.71 29.35 -46.10
CA ALA A 229 -93.28 28.34 -47.00
C ALA A 229 -94.83 28.37 -47.13
N ALA A 230 -95.49 29.47 -46.75
CA ALA A 230 -96.86 29.76 -47.19
C ALA A 230 -96.85 30.28 -48.66
N PRO A 231 -97.85 29.95 -49.50
CA PRO A 231 -97.58 29.35 -50.81
C PRO A 231 -97.21 30.37 -51.89
N ALA A 232 -96.00 30.23 -52.45
CA ALA A 232 -95.66 30.72 -53.78
C ALA A 232 -95.51 29.52 -54.72
N GLN A 233 -96.55 29.28 -55.53
CA GLN A 233 -96.51 28.38 -56.66
C GLN A 233 -95.76 29.06 -57.83
N ILE A 234 -94.90 28.29 -58.51
CA ILE A 234 -94.78 28.14 -59.97
C ILE A 234 -93.30 27.80 -60.34
N PRO A 235 -93.06 26.73 -61.13
CA PRO A 235 -91.75 26.35 -61.62
C PRO A 235 -91.48 26.98 -62.99
N ASP A 236 -90.22 27.24 -63.34
CA ASP A 236 -89.83 27.34 -64.75
C ASP A 236 -88.42 26.83 -65.03
N LYS A 237 -88.38 26.01 -66.08
CA LYS A 237 -87.19 25.52 -66.76
C LYS A 237 -86.55 26.68 -67.51
N ASN A 238 -85.23 26.84 -67.42
CA ASN A 238 -84.49 27.49 -68.49
C ASN A 238 -83.07 26.93 -68.64
N MET A 239 -82.76 26.57 -69.87
CA MET A 239 -81.49 26.08 -70.37
C MET A 239 -80.73 27.26 -70.98
N ASN A 240 -79.46 27.45 -70.60
CA ASN A 240 -78.29 27.61 -71.49
C ASN A 240 -77.19 28.49 -70.87
N THR A 241 -75.94 28.09 -71.17
CA THR A 241 -74.70 28.90 -71.25
C THR A 241 -74.09 29.34 -69.89
N THR A 242 -72.81 29.14 -69.51
CA THR A 242 -71.53 28.94 -70.22
C THR A 242 -70.42 28.54 -69.20
N ASN A 243 -69.23 28.13 -69.68
CA ASN A 243 -67.90 27.94 -69.02
C ASN A 243 -67.57 26.49 -68.61
N VAL A 244 -66.94 25.66 -69.45
CA VAL A 244 -65.52 25.64 -69.93
C VAL A 244 -64.50 25.49 -68.80
N CYS A 245 -63.89 24.30 -68.68
CA CYS A 245 -62.43 24.11 -68.93
C CYS A 245 -62.08 22.61 -68.86
N ALA A 246 -61.94 21.97 -70.03
CA ALA A 246 -61.30 20.67 -70.18
C ALA A 246 -60.33 20.74 -71.36
N GLU A 247 -59.07 20.46 -71.03
CA GLU A 247 -57.99 19.88 -71.85
C GLU A 247 -57.63 20.50 -73.21
N SER A 248 -56.38 20.93 -73.31
CA SER A 248 -55.68 21.02 -74.59
C SER A 248 -54.22 20.62 -74.39
N GLN A 249 -53.88 19.47 -74.97
CA GLN A 249 -52.51 19.10 -75.27
C GLN A 249 -51.95 20.06 -76.32
N SER A 250 -50.74 20.58 -76.11
CA SER A 250 -49.88 21.07 -77.19
C SER A 250 -48.42 20.74 -76.88
N LYS A 251 -47.78 20.10 -77.87
CA LYS A 251 -46.33 19.83 -77.94
C LYS A 251 -45.61 21.10 -78.41
N GLY A 252 -44.40 21.36 -77.89
CA GLY A 252 -43.49 22.40 -78.40
C GLY A 252 -42.26 22.69 -77.53
N GLU A 253 -41.19 21.91 -77.76
CA GLU A 253 -39.73 22.15 -77.62
C GLU A 253 -39.14 23.26 -76.72
N ALA A 254 -38.45 22.87 -75.62
CA ALA A 254 -37.04 23.13 -75.26
C ALA A 254 -36.80 22.85 -73.74
N PRO A 255 -35.63 22.35 -73.31
CA PRO A 255 -35.49 21.59 -72.07
C PRO A 255 -35.29 22.53 -70.87
N SER A 256 -36.38 23.06 -70.34
CA SER A 256 -36.38 23.69 -69.02
C SER A 256 -36.55 22.59 -67.99
N SER A 257 -35.48 22.32 -67.22
CA SER A 257 -35.37 21.47 -66.04
C SER A 257 -36.67 21.28 -65.25
N GLN A 258 -37.51 20.36 -65.69
CA GLN A 258 -38.71 19.94 -64.99
C GLN A 258 -38.29 18.84 -63.99
N PRO A 259 -38.55 18.99 -62.68
CA PRO A 259 -38.04 18.07 -61.68
C PRO A 259 -38.65 16.67 -61.92
N CYS A 260 -37.79 15.69 -62.18
CA CYS A 260 -38.16 14.31 -62.55
C CYS A 260 -38.63 13.46 -61.36
N PHE A 261 -39.21 14.06 -60.33
CA PHE A 261 -39.67 13.37 -59.13
C PHE A 261 -41.17 13.56 -58.99
N THR A 262 -41.89 12.45 -58.86
CA THR A 262 -43.31 12.47 -58.51
C THR A 262 -43.48 12.97 -57.06
N MET A 263 -44.67 13.43 -56.70
CA MET A 263 -44.93 13.92 -55.33
C MET A 263 -44.74 12.78 -54.30
N GLU A 264 -45.00 11.54 -54.72
CA GLU A 264 -44.74 10.32 -53.97
C GLU A 264 -43.23 10.10 -53.78
N ASP A 265 -42.42 10.24 -54.83
CA ASP A 265 -40.96 10.12 -54.72
C ASP A 265 -40.37 11.15 -53.75
N VAL A 266 -40.86 12.39 -53.80
CA VAL A 266 -40.40 13.45 -52.88
C VAL A 266 -40.76 13.13 -51.43
N LYS A 267 -41.96 12.58 -51.16
CA LYS A 267 -42.35 12.14 -49.82
C LYS A 267 -41.45 11.01 -49.33
N GLN A 268 -41.23 10.00 -50.18
CA GLN A 268 -40.35 8.88 -49.86
C GLN A 268 -38.91 9.35 -49.58
N ILE A 269 -38.36 10.24 -50.41
CA ILE A 269 -37.02 10.81 -50.20
C ILE A 269 -36.96 11.58 -48.87
N VAL A 270 -38.03 12.28 -48.48
CA VAL A 270 -38.08 13.00 -47.20
C VAL A 270 -38.15 12.03 -46.02
N GLU A 271 -38.90 10.94 -46.14
CA GLU A 271 -38.98 9.87 -45.14
C GLU A 271 -37.62 9.18 -44.98
N GLU A 272 -37.01 8.72 -46.07
CA GLU A 272 -35.67 8.12 -46.09
C GLU A 272 -34.62 9.08 -45.52
N ARG A 273 -34.68 10.37 -45.87
CA ARG A 273 -33.80 11.39 -45.29
C ARG A 273 -34.01 11.54 -43.79
N ASN A 274 -35.24 11.47 -43.29
CA ASN A 274 -35.52 11.58 -41.86
C ASN A 274 -35.01 10.34 -41.11
N GLU A 275 -35.19 9.15 -41.67
CA GLU A 275 -34.66 7.90 -41.12
C GLU A 275 -33.12 7.88 -41.10
N LEU A 276 -32.48 8.32 -42.20
CA LEU A 276 -31.03 8.46 -42.24
C LEU A 276 -30.54 9.51 -41.25
N LYS A 277 -31.31 10.59 -41.03
CA LYS A 277 -30.97 11.60 -40.02
C LYS A 277 -31.05 11.02 -38.60
N THR A 278 -32.06 10.20 -38.29
CA THR A 278 -32.14 9.51 -36.99
C THR A 278 -31.01 8.50 -36.83
N ASN A 279 -30.72 7.71 -37.86
CA ASN A 279 -29.63 6.71 -37.81
C ASN A 279 -28.25 7.38 -37.68
N LEU A 280 -28.02 8.47 -38.41
CA LEU A 280 -26.78 9.25 -38.29
C LEU A 280 -26.65 9.85 -36.89
N PHE A 281 -27.75 10.31 -36.30
CA PHE A 281 -27.74 10.81 -34.93
C PHE A 281 -27.36 9.72 -33.92
N LEU A 282 -27.95 8.52 -34.03
CA LEU A 282 -27.62 7.38 -33.18
C LEU A 282 -26.15 6.95 -33.32
N VAL A 283 -25.67 6.79 -34.56
CA VAL A 283 -24.26 6.44 -34.83
C VAL A 283 -23.31 7.52 -34.30
N ASN A 284 -23.68 8.80 -34.39
CA ASN A 284 -22.87 9.88 -33.84
C ASN A 284 -22.85 9.85 -32.30
N GLU A 285 -23.94 9.49 -31.65
CA GLU A 285 -23.99 9.28 -30.19
C GLU A 285 -23.11 8.10 -29.76
N GLU A 286 -23.19 6.96 -30.47
CA GLU A 286 -22.32 5.81 -30.24
C GLU A 286 -20.84 6.16 -30.42
N LEU A 287 -20.49 6.91 -31.47
CA LEU A 287 -19.13 7.39 -31.69
C LEU A 287 -18.66 8.31 -30.56
N GLN A 288 -19.53 9.20 -30.06
CA GLN A 288 -19.22 10.04 -28.91
C GLN A 288 -19.06 9.23 -27.63
N TYR A 289 -19.88 8.18 -27.45
CA TYR A 289 -19.74 7.23 -26.35
C TYR A 289 -18.38 6.53 -26.40
N TYR A 290 -17.97 5.95 -27.54
CA TYR A 290 -16.66 5.32 -27.65
C TYR A 290 -15.49 6.30 -27.48
N GLN A 291 -15.65 7.56 -27.93
CA GLN A 291 -14.63 8.59 -27.70
C GLN A 291 -14.46 8.95 -26.22
N ARG A 292 -15.56 8.98 -25.45
CA ARG A 292 -15.55 9.30 -24.02
C ARG A 292 -15.20 8.11 -23.13
N GLU A 293 -15.72 6.93 -23.46
CA GLU A 293 -15.65 5.76 -22.59
C GLU A 293 -14.48 4.84 -22.93
N LEU A 294 -14.05 4.75 -24.20
CA LEU A 294 -12.92 3.89 -24.59
C LEU A 294 -11.61 4.66 -24.75
N LEU A 295 -11.65 5.92 -25.20
CA LEU A 295 -10.42 6.68 -25.50
C LEU A 295 -10.00 7.65 -24.38
N THR A 296 -10.86 7.91 -23.39
CA THR A 296 -10.57 8.76 -22.22
C THR A 296 -10.67 8.04 -20.88
N ASP A 297 -11.00 6.74 -20.85
CA ASP A 297 -10.94 5.92 -19.64
C ASP A 297 -9.46 5.66 -19.25
N GLU A 298 -9.12 5.93 -17.98
CA GLU A 298 -7.76 5.83 -17.42
C GLU A 298 -7.18 4.41 -17.46
N ARG A 299 -8.02 3.42 -17.78
CA ARG A 299 -7.67 2.00 -17.87
C ARG A 299 -6.85 1.63 -19.11
N ILE A 300 -6.83 2.45 -20.16
CA ILE A 300 -6.01 2.18 -21.35
C ILE A 300 -4.75 3.03 -21.30
N PRO A 301 -3.55 2.43 -21.15
CA PRO A 301 -2.31 3.18 -21.12
C PRO A 301 -2.15 4.06 -22.36
N GLY A 302 -1.87 5.35 -22.16
CA GLY A 302 -1.86 6.36 -23.22
C GLY A 302 -0.93 6.05 -24.41
N PHE A 303 0.08 5.21 -24.21
CA PHE A 303 0.97 4.75 -25.30
C PHE A 303 0.26 3.84 -26.31
N LEU A 304 -0.70 3.00 -25.88
CA LEU A 304 -1.50 2.16 -26.78
C LEU A 304 -2.47 3.00 -27.62
N LEU A 305 -3.12 3.99 -26.99
CA LEU A 305 -3.98 4.94 -27.69
C LEU A 305 -3.18 5.78 -28.71
N CYS A 306 -1.97 6.20 -28.35
CA CYS A 306 -1.08 6.92 -29.26
C CYS A 306 -0.68 6.03 -30.45
N GLY A 307 -0.33 4.76 -30.21
CA GLY A 307 -0.02 3.78 -31.25
C GLY A 307 -1.20 3.52 -32.19
N MET A 308 -2.40 3.34 -31.63
CA MET A 308 -3.63 3.13 -32.40
C MET A 308 -3.99 4.36 -33.24
N LYS A 309 -3.93 5.57 -32.67
CA LYS A 309 -4.15 6.84 -33.39
C LYS A 309 -3.14 7.00 -34.53
N ALA A 310 -1.86 6.68 -34.31
CA ALA A 310 -0.84 6.72 -35.36
C ALA A 310 -1.10 5.69 -36.47
N ALA A 311 -1.53 4.47 -36.13
CA ALA A 311 -1.90 3.45 -37.10
C ALA A 311 -3.11 3.88 -37.96
N ILE A 312 -4.16 4.44 -37.32
CA ILE A 312 -5.33 4.99 -38.03
C ILE A 312 -4.91 6.13 -38.96
N GLN A 313 -4.03 7.04 -38.52
CA GLN A 313 -3.51 8.10 -39.37
C GLN A 313 -2.71 7.55 -40.56
N LYS A 314 -1.90 6.49 -40.36
CA LYS A 314 -1.20 5.81 -41.45
C LYS A 314 -2.19 5.19 -42.44
N GLN A 315 -3.25 4.52 -41.97
CA GLN A 315 -4.29 3.96 -42.84
C GLN A 315 -5.05 5.06 -43.59
N ARG A 316 -5.39 6.18 -42.95
CA ARG A 316 -6.02 7.33 -43.62
C ARG A 316 -5.12 7.93 -44.68
N LYS A 317 -3.82 8.08 -44.41
CA LYS A 317 -2.84 8.53 -45.41
C LYS A 317 -2.71 7.54 -46.56
N LYS A 318 -2.76 6.24 -46.27
CA LYS A 318 -2.75 5.17 -47.27
C LYS A 318 -4.00 5.21 -48.17
N ILE A 319 -5.18 5.31 -47.57
CA ILE A 319 -6.45 5.47 -48.29
C ILE A 319 -6.42 6.75 -49.11
N LYS A 320 -5.96 7.88 -48.55
CA LYS A 320 -5.84 9.15 -49.28
C LYS A 320 -4.86 9.05 -50.45
N ALA A 321 -3.71 8.39 -50.28
CA ALA A 321 -2.76 8.16 -51.37
C ALA A 321 -3.37 7.28 -52.48
N LYS A 322 -4.12 6.22 -52.12
CA LYS A 322 -4.87 5.38 -53.06
C LYS A 322 -5.97 6.16 -53.80
N MET A 323 -6.71 6.99 -53.08
CA MET A 323 -7.75 7.86 -53.64
C MET A 323 -7.18 8.94 -54.56
N LEU A 324 -5.94 9.37 -54.34
CA LEU A 324 -5.24 10.38 -55.13
C LEU A 324 -4.25 9.79 -56.15
N GLY A 325 -4.14 8.45 -56.25
CA GLY A 325 -3.27 7.77 -57.21
C GLY A 325 -1.77 7.89 -56.98
N ILE A 326 -1.31 8.21 -55.76
CA ILE A 326 0.13 8.39 -55.44
C ILE A 326 0.72 7.05 -54.93
N VAL A 327 1.83 6.59 -55.51
CA VAL A 327 2.53 5.33 -55.13
C VAL A 327 3.14 5.43 -53.72
N GLU A 328 2.87 4.44 -52.88
CA GLU A 328 3.31 4.38 -51.47
C GLU A 328 4.84 4.17 -51.33
N SER A 329 5.55 5.00 -50.55
CA SER A 329 6.98 4.81 -50.22
C SER A 329 7.18 3.93 -48.96
N PRO A 330 8.10 2.94 -48.95
CA PRO A 330 8.20 1.91 -47.91
C PRO A 330 9.04 2.32 -46.67
N THR A 331 8.98 3.56 -46.22
CA THR A 331 9.82 4.05 -45.11
C THR A 331 9.00 4.44 -43.89
N SER A 332 8.58 3.43 -43.11
CA SER A 332 8.22 3.63 -41.70
C SER A 332 8.44 2.33 -40.92
N ARG A 333 9.70 1.87 -40.87
CA ARG A 333 10.15 0.77 -40.00
C ARG A 333 10.40 1.33 -38.60
N PHE A 334 9.35 1.45 -37.81
CA PHE A 334 9.46 1.52 -36.35
C PHE A 334 8.26 0.78 -35.77
N GLY A 335 8.52 -0.37 -35.12
CA GLY A 335 7.47 -1.21 -34.50
C GLY A 335 7.53 -2.71 -34.76
N MET A 336 8.68 -3.31 -35.11
CA MET A 336 8.85 -4.76 -34.96
C MET A 336 9.38 -5.03 -33.55
N TRP A 337 8.50 -5.48 -32.66
CA TRP A 337 8.88 -5.98 -31.34
C TRP A 337 9.59 -7.33 -31.54
N TYR A 338 10.86 -7.42 -31.17
CA TYR A 338 11.63 -8.66 -31.27
C TYR A 338 11.39 -9.53 -30.03
N ARG A 339 11.01 -10.80 -30.23
CA ARG A 339 11.03 -11.86 -29.20
C ARG A 339 12.38 -12.56 -29.28
N LYS A 340 13.19 -12.54 -28.22
CA LYS A 340 14.32 -13.46 -28.08
C LYS A 340 13.75 -14.85 -27.75
N PRO A 341 14.18 -15.94 -28.40
CA PRO A 341 13.82 -17.28 -27.98
C PRO A 341 14.74 -17.66 -26.82
N SER A 342 14.27 -17.49 -25.58
CA SER A 342 14.89 -18.14 -24.43
C SER A 342 13.86 -19.00 -23.71
N THR A 343 14.28 -20.23 -23.44
CA THR A 343 13.59 -21.28 -22.72
C THR A 343 13.44 -20.91 -21.24
N ASP A 344 12.53 -20.00 -20.92
CA ASP A 344 11.74 -20.11 -19.69
C ASP A 344 10.50 -19.23 -19.79
N ALA A 345 9.34 -19.81 -19.51
CA ALA A 345 8.07 -19.13 -19.63
C ALA A 345 7.82 -18.30 -18.36
N GLY A 346 7.93 -16.96 -18.44
CA GLY A 346 7.33 -16.16 -17.37
C GLY A 346 7.69 -14.69 -17.21
N ILE A 347 8.69 -14.12 -17.88
CA ILE A 347 9.11 -12.74 -17.59
C ILE A 347 9.22 -11.91 -18.88
N TRP A 348 8.36 -10.90 -18.99
CA TRP A 348 8.46 -9.87 -20.04
C TRP A 348 9.31 -8.72 -19.49
N GLU A 349 10.55 -8.57 -19.95
CA GLU A 349 11.37 -7.38 -19.67
C GLU A 349 11.24 -6.36 -20.80
N ILE A 350 11.13 -5.08 -20.43
CA ILE A 350 11.14 -3.95 -21.36
C ILE A 350 12.59 -3.61 -21.67
N ILE A 351 13.05 -3.93 -22.88
CA ILE A 351 14.40 -3.63 -23.33
C ILE A 351 14.52 -2.14 -23.67
N ASN A 352 15.55 -1.49 -23.12
CA ASN A 352 15.81 -0.07 -23.35
C ASN A 352 16.51 0.09 -24.73
N PRO A 353 16.07 0.98 -25.63
CA PRO A 353 16.62 1.07 -27.00
C PRO A 353 18.11 1.39 -27.11
N LYS A 354 18.76 1.82 -26.01
CA LYS A 354 20.23 2.01 -25.95
C LYS A 354 21.01 0.69 -25.86
N GLU A 355 20.41 -0.38 -25.34
CA GLU A 355 21.08 -1.69 -25.17
C GLU A 355 21.27 -2.42 -26.51
N LEU A 356 20.34 -2.21 -27.46
CA LEU A 356 20.46 -2.75 -28.83
C LEU A 356 21.59 -2.10 -29.64
N GLN A 357 21.93 -0.83 -29.35
CA GLN A 357 22.99 -0.13 -30.07
C GLN A 357 24.40 -0.46 -29.57
N LEU A 358 24.54 -1.06 -28.38
CA LEU A 358 25.82 -1.53 -27.86
C LEU A 358 26.20 -2.90 -28.44
N VAL A 359 25.22 -3.77 -28.70
CA VAL A 359 25.46 -5.12 -29.25
C VAL A 359 25.90 -5.05 -30.73
N GLU A 360 25.34 -4.15 -31.54
CA GLU A 360 25.73 -4.04 -32.96
C GLU A 360 27.13 -3.42 -33.17
N LYS A 361 27.75 -2.83 -32.14
CA LYS A 361 29.05 -2.16 -32.27
C LYS A 361 30.26 -3.06 -31.99
N GLU A 362 30.06 -4.25 -31.41
CA GLU A 362 31.15 -5.21 -31.15
C GLU A 362 31.36 -6.23 -32.28
N GLU A 363 30.38 -6.46 -33.16
CA GLU A 363 30.50 -7.47 -34.25
C GLU A 363 31.11 -6.93 -35.57
N SER A 364 31.46 -5.65 -35.66
CA SER A 364 32.02 -5.05 -36.90
C SER A 364 33.52 -4.75 -36.83
N LYS A 365 34.28 -5.58 -36.09
CA LYS A 365 35.76 -5.51 -36.06
C LYS A 365 36.45 -6.89 -36.00
N SER A 366 36.02 -7.84 -36.82
CA SER A 366 36.82 -9.02 -37.14
C SER A 366 36.42 -9.64 -38.47
N GLU A 367 36.79 -9.00 -39.59
CA GLU A 367 37.12 -9.67 -40.87
C GLU A 367 37.44 -8.63 -41.94
N LYS A 368 38.71 -8.23 -42.00
CA LYS A 368 39.52 -8.16 -43.23
C LYS A 368 40.97 -7.87 -42.89
#